data_AF-A0A8C6ULD3-F1
#
_entry.id   AF-A0A8C6ULD3-F1
#
_cell.length_a   1.000
_cell.length_b   1.000
_cell.length_c   1.000
_cell.angle_alpha   90.00
_cell.angle_beta   90.00
_cell.angle_gamma   90.00
#
_symmetry.space_group_name_H-M   'P 1'
#
loop_
_entity.id
_entity.type
_entity.pdbx_description
1 polymer ?
#
loop_
_entity_poly.entity_id
_entity_poly.type
_entity_poly.pdbx_seq_one_letter_code
_entity_poly.pdbx_strand_id
1 'polypeptide(L)'
;MYKMNCSASDLCWHGCGMTGTLIHLLWQCPEVKNFWGKIKDALCQTFKVNFQLCPAVAILGKNVEGVNSKITQKLIALAFLSAKRTILINWKSWMRNGGSP
;
A
#
# COMPACT_ATOMS: atom_id res chain seq x y z
N MET A 1 0.60 23.53 -26.10
CA MET A 1 -0.02 22.36 -25.42
C MET A 1 0.97 21.21 -25.46
N TYR A 2 1.66 20.91 -24.35
CA TYR A 2 2.68 19.85 -24.31
C TYR A 2 1.98 18.49 -24.16
N LYS A 3 1.92 17.71 -25.24
CA LYS A 3 1.48 16.32 -25.21
C LYS A 3 2.59 15.49 -24.56
N MET A 4 2.44 15.16 -23.29
CA MET A 4 3.19 14.07 -22.66
C MET A 4 2.71 12.76 -23.29
N ASN A 5 3.27 12.38 -24.43
CA ASN A 5 3.13 11.02 -24.94
C ASN A 5 4.05 10.12 -24.11
N CYS A 6 3.63 9.82 -22.88
CA CYS A 6 4.28 8.77 -22.10
C CYS A 6 3.62 7.47 -22.54
N SER A 7 4.30 6.70 -23.37
CA SER A 7 4.02 5.27 -23.58
C SER A 7 4.35 4.49 -22.29
N ALA A 8 3.80 4.94 -21.16
CA ALA A 8 3.80 4.21 -19.92
C ALA A 8 2.81 3.07 -20.11
N SER A 9 3.28 1.84 -19.93
CA SER A 9 2.38 0.70 -19.87
C SER A 9 1.38 0.92 -18.75
N ASP A 10 0.08 0.84 -19.06
CA ASP A 10 -0.99 0.89 -18.06
C ASP A 10 -1.01 -0.38 -17.18
N LEU A 11 -0.04 -1.29 -17.34
CA LEU A 11 0.09 -2.50 -16.56
C LEU A 11 0.68 -2.23 -15.17
N CYS A 12 0.37 -3.14 -14.26
CA CYS A 12 0.85 -3.13 -12.89
C CYS A 12 2.37 -3.31 -12.86
N TRP A 13 3.06 -2.31 -12.29
CA TRP A 13 4.51 -2.33 -12.14
C TRP A 13 5.02 -3.34 -11.09
N HIS A 14 4.13 -3.98 -10.34
CA HIS A 14 4.47 -5.17 -9.54
C HIS A 14 4.58 -6.45 -10.36
N GLY A 15 4.25 -6.41 -11.67
CA GLY A 15 4.40 -7.56 -12.57
C GLY A 15 3.24 -8.57 -12.54
N CYS A 16 2.08 -8.19 -11.98
CA CYS A 16 0.93 -9.12 -11.89
C CYS A 16 0.07 -9.20 -13.17
N GLY A 17 0.44 -8.47 -14.24
CA GLY A 17 -0.23 -8.52 -15.55
C GLY A 17 -1.59 -7.80 -15.64
N MET A 18 -2.10 -7.20 -14.56
CA MET A 18 -3.34 -6.40 -14.57
C MET A 18 -3.09 -4.92 -14.82
N THR A 19 -4.13 -4.15 -15.16
CA THR A 19 -4.05 -2.68 -15.25
C THR A 19 -3.70 -2.04 -13.90
N GLY A 20 -2.62 -1.27 -13.87
CA GLY A 20 -2.06 -0.57 -12.71
C GLY A 20 -2.80 0.71 -12.34
N THR A 21 -4.08 0.62 -11.99
CA THR A 21 -4.79 1.76 -11.36
C THR A 21 -4.21 2.08 -9.98
N LEU A 22 -4.40 3.30 -9.47
CA LEU A 22 -3.88 3.68 -8.13
C LEU A 22 -4.32 2.72 -7.03
N ILE A 23 -5.61 2.35 -7.01
CA ILE A 23 -6.14 1.41 -6.02
C ILE A 23 -5.60 -0.02 -6.24
N HIS A 24 -5.34 -0.40 -7.49
CA HIS A 24 -4.70 -1.67 -7.78
C HIS A 24 -3.29 -1.73 -7.21
N LEU A 25 -2.47 -0.72 -7.52
CA LEU A 25 -1.06 -0.62 -7.12
C LEU A 25 -0.85 -0.48 -5.61
N LEU A 26 -1.83 0.11 -4.89
CA LEU A 26 -1.76 0.33 -3.45
C LEU A 26 -2.52 -0.71 -2.62
N TRP A 27 -3.43 -1.48 -3.21
CA TRP A 27 -4.29 -2.38 -2.43
C TRP A 27 -4.66 -3.67 -3.15
N GLN A 28 -5.16 -3.63 -4.39
CA GLN A 28 -5.78 -4.83 -4.99
C GLN A 28 -4.76 -5.83 -5.57
N CYS A 29 -3.56 -5.37 -5.94
CA CYS A 29 -2.51 -6.21 -6.49
C CYS A 29 -2.19 -7.39 -5.53
N PRO A 30 -2.07 -8.64 -6.02
CA PRO A 30 -1.79 -9.81 -5.17
C PRO A 30 -0.55 -9.63 -4.28
N GLU A 31 0.55 -9.13 -4.84
CA GLU A 31 1.78 -8.83 -4.11
C GLU A 31 1.54 -7.83 -2.96
N VAL A 32 0.74 -6.81 -3.23
CA VAL A 32 0.43 -5.75 -2.28
C VAL A 32 -0.53 -6.24 -1.21
N LYS A 33 -1.53 -7.08 -1.56
CA LYS A 33 -2.39 -7.74 -0.58
C LYS A 33 -1.58 -8.62 0.38
N ASN A 34 -0.62 -9.38 -0.14
CA ASN A 34 0.26 -10.20 0.70
C ASN A 34 1.09 -9.33 1.65
N PHE A 35 1.66 -8.24 1.14
CA PHE A 35 2.39 -7.26 1.96
C PHE A 35 1.52 -6.67 3.07
N TRP A 36 0.30 -6.25 2.75
CA TRP A 36 -0.66 -5.73 3.73
C TRP A 36 -1.06 -6.76 4.79
N GLY A 37 -1.20 -8.03 4.40
CA GLY A 37 -1.43 -9.15 5.32
C GLY A 37 -0.32 -9.26 6.36
N LYS A 38 0.94 -9.28 5.91
CA LYS A 38 2.12 -9.34 6.80
C LYS A 38 2.17 -8.17 7.78
N ILE A 39 1.86 -6.95 7.33
CA ILE A 39 1.80 -5.77 8.21
C ILE A 39 0.68 -5.91 9.23
N LYS A 40 -0.52 -6.32 8.80
CA LYS A 40 -1.64 -6.54 9.72
C LYS A 40 -1.24 -7.55 10.80
N ASP A 41 -0.68 -8.69 10.41
CA ASP A 41 -0.33 -9.76 11.35
C ASP A 41 0.72 -9.28 12.35
N ALA A 42 1.76 -8.57 11.88
CA ALA A 42 2.76 -7.97 12.75
C ALA A 42 2.13 -6.99 13.75
N LEU A 43 1.26 -6.08 13.31
CA LEU A 43 0.60 -5.11 14.19
C LEU A 43 -0.33 -5.80 15.20
N CYS A 44 -1.09 -6.80 14.78
CA CYS A 44 -1.97 -7.56 15.65
C CYS A 44 -1.17 -8.29 16.75
N GLN A 45 -0.04 -8.91 16.37
CA GLN A 45 0.85 -9.59 17.30
C GLN A 45 1.53 -8.64 18.29
N THR A 46 2.02 -7.48 17.81
CA THR A 46 2.72 -6.48 18.63
C THR A 46 1.79 -5.79 19.61
N PHE A 47 0.60 -5.37 19.16
CA PHE A 47 -0.32 -4.59 19.99
C PHE A 47 -1.38 -5.43 20.69
N LYS A 48 -1.41 -6.76 20.47
CA LYS A 48 -2.42 -7.69 20.99
C LYS A 48 -3.85 -7.24 20.66
N VAL A 49 -4.03 -6.73 19.45
CA VAL A 49 -5.32 -6.31 18.89
C VAL A 49 -5.70 -7.22 17.73
N ASN A 50 -6.98 -7.32 17.42
CA ASN A 50 -7.46 -7.94 16.21
C ASN A 50 -8.36 -6.96 15.47
N PHE A 51 -8.09 -6.72 14.19
CA PHE A 51 -8.89 -5.83 13.36
C PHE A 51 -8.93 -6.30 11.91
N GLN A 52 -9.94 -5.83 11.19
CA GLN A 52 -10.04 -6.03 9.76
C GLN A 52 -9.30 -4.92 9.03
N LEU A 53 -8.35 -5.31 8.17
CA LEU A 53 -7.70 -4.34 7.30
C LEU A 53 -8.63 -4.04 6.13
N CYS A 54 -8.93 -2.76 5.93
CA CYS A 54 -9.69 -2.28 4.77
C CYS A 54 -8.91 -1.16 4.08
N PRO A 55 -9.18 -0.88 2.80
CA PRO A 55 -8.44 0.15 2.07
C PRO A 55 -8.62 1.54 2.69
N ALA A 56 -9.75 1.84 3.34
CA ALA A 56 -9.93 3.12 4.02
C ALA A 56 -8.99 3.29 5.22
N VAL A 57 -8.68 2.21 5.93
CA VAL A 57 -7.73 2.23 7.05
C VAL A 57 -6.29 2.26 6.52
N ALA A 58 -5.93 1.34 5.63
CA ALA A 58 -4.58 1.19 5.11
C ALA A 58 -4.13 2.36 4.22
N ILE A 59 -5.02 2.84 3.35
CA ILE A 59 -4.72 3.89 2.38
C ILE A 59 -5.04 5.28 2.96
N LEU A 60 -6.28 5.47 3.41
CA LEU A 60 -6.78 6.79 3.81
C LEU A 60 -6.47 7.15 5.27
N GLY A 61 -5.92 6.23 6.06
CA GLY A 61 -5.53 6.48 7.45
C GLY A 61 -6.72 6.65 8.40
N LYS A 62 -7.86 6.04 8.09
CA LYS A 62 -8.97 5.95 9.07
C LYS A 62 -8.52 5.19 10.31
N ASN A 63 -9.10 5.56 11.45
CA ASN A 63 -8.91 4.85 12.70
C ASN A 63 -9.33 3.38 12.57
N VAL A 64 -8.63 2.52 13.30
CA VAL A 64 -8.94 1.09 13.36
C VAL A 64 -10.07 0.87 14.36
N GLU A 65 -11.18 0.33 13.91
CA GLU A 65 -12.29 -0.06 14.78
C GLU A 65 -11.83 -1.14 15.78
N GLY A 66 -12.26 -1.04 17.03
CA GLY A 66 -11.86 -1.95 18.11
C GLY A 66 -10.54 -1.59 18.81
N VAL A 67 -9.80 -0.58 18.33
CA VAL A 67 -8.59 -0.08 19.01
C VAL A 67 -8.91 1.21 19.77
N ASN A 68 -9.08 1.10 21.09
CA ASN A 68 -9.45 2.23 21.96
C ASN A 68 -8.25 3.10 22.38
N SER A 69 -7.05 2.53 22.41
CA SER A 69 -5.84 3.26 22.80
C SER A 69 -5.44 4.27 21.72
N LYS A 70 -5.47 5.57 22.06
CA LYS A 70 -5.05 6.66 21.17
C LYS A 70 -3.59 6.53 20.73
N ILE A 71 -2.72 6.03 21.62
CA ILE A 71 -1.31 5.80 21.30
C ILE A 71 -1.18 4.67 20.29
N THR A 72 -1.89 3.56 20.51
CA THR A 72 -1.90 2.41 19.60
C THR A 72 -2.45 2.79 18.22
N GLN A 73 -3.54 3.58 18.16
CA GLN A 73 -4.07 4.12 16.90
C GLN A 73 -3.03 4.92 16.13
N LYS A 74 -2.30 5.83 16.82
CA LYS A 74 -1.25 6.64 16.19
C LYS A 74 -0.10 5.77 15.67
N LEU A 75 0.34 4.78 16.45
CA LEU A 75 1.41 3.87 16.03
C LEU A 75 1.00 3.02 14.82
N ILE A 76 -0.24 2.51 14.79
CA ILE A 76 -0.77 1.78 13.63
C ILE A 76 -0.85 2.69 12.41
N ALA A 77 -1.33 3.93 12.56
CA ALA A 77 -1.39 4.90 11.46
C ALA A 77 0.01 5.23 10.90
N LEU A 78 1.02 5.37 11.76
CA LEU A 78 2.42 5.57 11.36
C LEU A 78 3.01 4.34 10.63
N ALA A 79 2.64 3.13 11.07
CA ALA A 79 3.04 1.90 10.39
C ALA A 79 2.43 1.82 8.99
N PHE A 80 1.14 2.12 8.83
CA PHE A 80 0.50 2.17 7.52
C PHE A 80 1.05 3.29 6.63
N LEU A 81 1.39 4.45 7.19
CA LEU A 81 2.06 5.51 6.44
C LEU A 81 3.42 5.05 5.91
N SER A 82 4.22 4.38 6.74
CA SER A 82 5.51 3.83 6.37
C SER A 82 5.37 2.76 5.28
N ALA A 83 4.39 1.86 5.43
CA ALA A 83 4.08 0.83 4.45
C ALA A 83 3.73 1.42 3.06
N LYS A 84 2.83 2.41 3.03
CA LYS A 84 2.49 3.15 1.79
C LYS A 84 3.73 3.77 1.16
N ARG A 85 4.58 4.40 1.98
CA ARG A 85 5.81 5.02 1.51
C ARG A 85 6.74 3.98 0.88
N THR A 86 6.87 2.79 1.47
CA THR A 86 7.66 1.70 0.89
C THR A 86 7.14 1.29 -0.48
N ILE A 87 5.81 1.11 -0.64
CA ILE A 87 5.20 0.80 -1.95
C ILE A 87 5.54 1.89 -2.97
N LEU A 88 5.38 3.16 -2.62
CA LEU A 88 5.66 4.30 -3.52
C LEU A 88 7.15 4.47 -3.83
N ILE A 89 8.04 4.19 -2.87
CA ILE A 89 9.49 4.21 -3.10
C ILE A 89 9.88 3.09 -4.06
N ASN A 90 9.30 1.89 -3.90
CA ASN A 90 9.57 0.78 -4.81
C ASN A 90 9.13 1.12 -6.24
N TRP A 91 7.97 1.77 -6.40
CA TRP A 91 7.52 2.31 -7.68
C TRP A 91 8.52 3.31 -8.28
N LYS A 92 8.97 4.29 -7.49
CA LYS A 92 9.94 5.29 -7.95
C LYS A 92 11.26 4.66 -8.37
N SER A 93 11.70 3.62 -7.65
CA SER A 93 12.90 2.84 -7.98
C SER A 93 12.71 2.10 -9.31
N TRP A 94 11.57 1.43 -9.50
CA TRP A 94 11.22 0.77 -10.77
C TRP A 94 11.23 1.73 -11.96
N MET A 95 10.63 2.93 -11.82
CA MET A 95 10.67 3.94 -12.89
C MET A 95 12.09 4.43 -13.19
N ARG A 96 12.97 4.53 -12.19
CA ARG A 96 14.37 4.93 -12.39
C ARG A 96 15.21 3.86 -13.08
N ASN A 97 14.91 2.58 -12.86
CA ASN A 97 15.68 1.46 -13.40
C ASN A 97 15.19 1.01 -14.79
N GLY A 98 14.44 1.87 -15.50
CA GLY A 98 14.06 1.64 -16.88
C GLY A 98 12.92 0.64 -17.05
N GLY A 99 11.89 0.71 -16.19
CA GLY A 99 10.68 -0.11 -16.25
C GLY A 99 10.17 -0.34 -17.67
N SER A 100 10.53 -1.50 -18.21
CA SER A 100 10.01 -2.09 -19.43
C SER A 100 9.60 -3.53 -19.13
N PRO A 101 8.59 -4.05 -19.84
CA PRO A 101 8.03 -5.38 -19.63
C PRO A 101 9.04 -6.51 -19.88
#